data_AF-A0A679HH43-F1
#
_entry.id   AF-A0A679HH43-F1
#
_cell.length_a   1.000
_cell.length_b   1.000
_cell.length_c   1.000
_cell.angle_alpha   90.00
_cell.angle_beta   90.00
_cell.angle_gamma   90.00
#
_symmetry.space_group_name_H-M   'P 1'
#
loop_
_entity.id
_entity.type
_entity.pdbx_description
1 polymer ?
#
loop_
_entity_poly.entity_id
_entity_poly.type
_entity_poly.pdbx_seq_one_letter_code
_entity_poly.pdbx_strand_id
1 'polypeptide(L)'
;MKKNFIFALGLLLVTGFSACSSEIEDGTTDIDSWPMPYIEVEGRYTYQHPCAMFNEADFTRVKTMLEDGTAPQAVKDEFETLKNSTYTPTTYVASPTEWIVRGDPTGTGVDKENYPNAMRDASAAYQMALLWKLTGNVDYANASIKVMNDWADKCKGITSNDANQTLAAGVQGYTFANAAEIMQTYNNWTDKDKSDFKQWMLDVFAKKNLDFLEKHGGQCGDHYWSNWDLVSLSSYLAIGILTEKDDMVNYVVNYFYNGVGNGYIGKLIRGTFTDPLGSGEGIAQNQESGRDQGHAMMTVAVAANLCQMAYTFYLGNPSVPQLDFFAANDNAIMKMGEYTALFNLRDGADQANTTGAWLITKDMMPFNEYKYCVDCSCSNKSHGAIHTSVADDAGRGGLRPGWEILYNHYAKVKNLNSGYKYAKQAADKMRPECGPDGSSRYGTNSGAFDQLGWGTLMMYRE
;
A
#
# COMPACT_ATOMS: atom_id res chain seq x y z
N MET A 1 -57.29 -63.71 -0.17
CA MET A 1 -58.33 -62.92 0.53
C MET A 1 -57.94 -62.80 2.00
N LYS A 2 -57.85 -61.55 2.52
CA LYS A 2 -57.73 -61.16 3.95
C LYS A 2 -56.36 -61.53 4.60
N LYS A 3 -55.67 -60.69 5.39
CA LYS A 3 -56.02 -59.48 6.16
C LYS A 3 -54.71 -58.77 6.60
N ASN A 4 -54.86 -57.49 6.93
CA ASN A 4 -53.87 -56.47 7.34
C ASN A 4 -53.29 -56.61 8.78
N PHE A 5 -52.34 -55.69 9.09
CA PHE A 5 -51.91 -55.10 10.38
C PHE A 5 -50.85 -55.87 11.22
N ILE A 6 -49.88 -55.31 11.97
CA ILE A 6 -49.15 -54.02 12.11
C ILE A 6 -48.04 -54.25 13.20
N PHE A 7 -46.91 -53.51 13.13
CA PHE A 7 -45.90 -53.14 14.17
C PHE A 7 -45.26 -54.16 15.16
N ALA A 8 -43.92 -54.15 15.22
CA ALA A 8 -43.04 -53.91 16.40
C ALA A 8 -41.59 -54.35 16.06
N LEU A 9 -40.64 -53.42 15.89
CA LEU A 9 -39.64 -52.94 16.88
C LEU A 9 -38.60 -53.98 17.35
N GLY A 10 -37.33 -53.69 17.04
CA GLY A 10 -36.19 -53.92 17.94
C GLY A 10 -35.37 -55.21 17.76
N LEU A 11 -34.19 -55.09 17.15
CA LEU A 11 -32.90 -55.29 17.83
C LEU A 11 -31.75 -55.12 16.80
N LEU A 12 -31.00 -54.03 16.89
CA LEU A 12 -29.66 -53.93 16.31
C LEU A 12 -28.71 -53.74 17.48
N LEU A 13 -27.79 -54.68 17.62
CA LEU A 13 -26.84 -54.79 18.71
C LEU A 13 -25.90 -53.57 18.73
N VAL A 14 -25.88 -52.92 19.89
CA VAL A 14 -24.97 -51.88 20.32
C VAL A 14 -23.66 -52.52 20.79
N THR A 15 -22.54 -52.10 20.21
CA THR A 15 -21.19 -52.15 20.80
C THR A 15 -20.39 -50.99 20.19
N GLY A 16 -19.91 -49.97 20.90
CA GLY A 16 -20.12 -49.54 22.27
C GLY A 16 -19.75 -48.05 22.31
N PHE A 17 -20.71 -47.22 22.73
CA PHE A 17 -20.42 -45.90 23.28
C PHE A 17 -19.91 -46.12 24.70
N SER A 18 -18.64 -45.82 24.94
CA SER A 18 -18.23 -45.32 26.24
C SER A 18 -18.26 -43.79 26.17
N ALA A 19 -19.40 -43.24 26.56
CA ALA A 19 -19.51 -41.93 27.19
C ALA A 19 -18.64 -41.95 28.48
N CYS A 20 -18.16 -40.88 29.09
CA CYS A 20 -18.64 -39.51 29.20
C CYS A 20 -17.57 -38.70 29.97
N SER A 21 -17.47 -37.41 29.66
CA SER A 21 -17.26 -36.29 30.61
C SER A 21 -16.15 -36.37 31.67
N SER A 22 -15.02 -35.74 31.37
CA SER A 22 -14.22 -34.95 32.30
C SER A 22 -13.45 -33.96 31.43
N GLU A 23 -14.00 -32.81 31.05
CA GLU A 23 -14.01 -31.58 31.83
C GLU A 23 -14.99 -30.62 31.16
N ILE A 24 -16.22 -30.52 31.67
CA ILE A 24 -17.04 -29.31 31.51
C ILE A 24 -17.65 -29.11 32.89
N GLU A 25 -16.93 -28.37 33.74
CA GLU A 25 -17.35 -28.17 35.13
C GLU A 25 -18.53 -27.19 35.26
N ASP A 26 -18.94 -26.49 34.19
CA ASP A 26 -20.01 -25.47 34.27
C ASP A 26 -20.88 -25.27 32.99
N GLY A 27 -21.13 -26.32 32.21
CA GLY A 27 -22.30 -26.39 31.29
C GLY A 27 -22.53 -25.28 30.24
N THR A 28 -21.58 -24.39 29.96
CA THR A 28 -21.63 -23.43 28.86
C THR A 28 -20.40 -23.59 27.97
N THR A 29 -20.54 -24.26 26.83
CA THR A 29 -19.53 -24.18 25.77
C THR A 29 -19.80 -22.89 25.00
N ASP A 30 -18.95 -21.90 25.21
CA ASP A 30 -18.97 -20.62 24.51
C ASP A 30 -18.42 -20.79 23.08
N ILE A 31 -19.06 -21.66 22.30
CA ILE A 31 -18.71 -21.90 20.89
C ILE A 31 -18.97 -20.64 20.04
N ASP A 32 -19.86 -19.77 20.51
CA ASP A 32 -20.17 -18.47 19.91
C ASP A 32 -19.10 -17.41 20.18
N SER A 33 -18.17 -17.62 21.13
CA SER A 33 -16.98 -16.75 21.30
C SER A 33 -15.76 -17.21 20.51
N TRP A 34 -15.84 -18.35 19.82
CA TRP A 34 -14.76 -18.76 18.95
C TRP A 34 -14.76 -17.87 17.72
N PRO A 35 -13.60 -17.30 17.34
CA PRO A 35 -13.51 -16.49 16.13
C PRO A 35 -13.92 -17.35 14.94
N MET A 36 -14.98 -16.92 14.25
CA MET A 36 -15.40 -17.56 13.01
C MET A 36 -14.23 -17.53 12.01
N PRO A 37 -13.97 -18.63 11.29
CA PRO A 37 -12.91 -18.65 10.30
C PRO A 37 -13.15 -17.55 9.25
N TYR A 38 -12.09 -16.86 8.86
CA TYR A 38 -12.14 -15.89 7.78
C TYR A 38 -12.65 -16.58 6.50
N ILE A 39 -13.68 -16.00 5.89
CA ILE A 39 -14.22 -16.48 4.62
C ILE A 39 -13.51 -15.72 3.51
N GLU A 40 -12.78 -16.45 2.68
CA GLU A 40 -12.06 -15.87 1.54
C GLU A 40 -13.02 -15.22 0.54
N VAL A 41 -12.60 -14.07 0.03
CA VAL A 41 -13.25 -13.35 -1.05
C VAL A 41 -12.89 -14.02 -2.37
N GLU A 42 -13.93 -14.41 -3.10
CA GLU A 42 -13.85 -14.89 -4.49
C GLU A 42 -14.62 -13.93 -5.42
N GLY A 43 -14.19 -12.67 -5.43
CA GLY A 43 -14.82 -11.61 -6.21
C GLY A 43 -14.64 -11.79 -7.73
N ARG A 44 -15.61 -11.27 -8.48
CA ARG A 44 -15.53 -11.01 -9.92
C ARG A 44 -15.70 -9.53 -10.14
N TYR A 45 -14.81 -8.91 -10.89
CA TYR A 45 -14.71 -7.46 -10.93
C TYR A 45 -15.00 -6.88 -12.32
N THR A 46 -15.39 -5.62 -12.32
CA THR A 46 -15.44 -4.77 -13.51
C THR A 46 -14.25 -3.82 -13.48
N TYR A 47 -13.51 -3.77 -14.59
CA TYR A 47 -12.31 -2.96 -14.75
C TYR A 47 -12.64 -1.73 -15.61
N GLN A 48 -12.94 -0.60 -14.96
CA GLN A 48 -13.26 0.67 -15.64
C GLN A 48 -12.04 1.58 -15.66
N HIS A 49 -11.10 1.31 -16.55
CA HIS A 49 -9.81 2.01 -16.55
C HIS A 49 -9.93 3.52 -16.83
N PRO A 50 -9.14 4.36 -16.15
CA PRO A 50 -8.23 3.99 -15.04
C PRO A 50 -9.03 3.66 -13.76
N CYS A 51 -8.61 2.63 -13.02
CA CYS A 51 -9.29 2.24 -11.78
C CYS A 51 -8.37 1.73 -10.66
N ALA A 52 -7.06 2.00 -10.76
CA ALA A 52 -6.11 1.80 -9.66
C ALA A 52 -6.00 3.04 -8.76
N MET A 53 -4.93 3.84 -8.81
CA MET A 53 -4.78 4.97 -7.88
C MET A 53 -5.91 6.01 -7.98
N PHE A 54 -6.34 6.35 -9.20
CA PHE A 54 -7.38 7.34 -9.50
C PHE A 54 -8.30 6.84 -10.61
N ASN A 55 -9.54 7.31 -10.63
CA ASN A 55 -10.50 7.01 -11.70
C ASN A 55 -10.81 8.21 -12.62
N GLU A 56 -11.61 7.98 -13.66
CA GLU A 56 -11.98 9.02 -14.62
C GLU A 56 -12.68 10.22 -13.96
N ALA A 57 -13.48 10.00 -12.91
CA ALA A 57 -14.16 11.06 -12.18
C ALA A 57 -13.16 11.95 -11.42
N ASP A 58 -12.10 11.38 -10.85
CA ASP A 58 -11.02 12.15 -10.23
C ASP A 58 -10.29 13.02 -11.26
N PHE A 59 -9.90 12.44 -12.41
CA PHE A 59 -9.24 13.20 -13.47
C PHE A 59 -10.14 14.31 -14.03
N THR A 60 -11.41 14.02 -14.28
CA THR A 60 -12.39 15.00 -14.75
C THR A 60 -12.51 16.16 -13.76
N ARG A 61 -12.67 15.86 -12.47
CA ARG A 61 -12.74 16.87 -11.41
C ARG A 61 -11.53 17.80 -11.43
N VAL A 62 -10.33 17.22 -11.40
CA VAL A 62 -9.07 17.99 -11.32
C VAL A 62 -8.88 18.83 -12.58
N LYS A 63 -9.10 18.24 -13.76
CA LYS A 63 -9.00 18.95 -15.03
C LYS A 63 -9.97 20.13 -15.10
N THR A 64 -11.25 19.91 -14.79
CA THR A 64 -12.26 20.98 -14.82
C THR A 64 -11.89 22.12 -13.87
N MET A 65 -11.47 21.85 -12.63
CA MET A 65 -11.11 22.93 -11.71
C MET A 65 -9.85 23.71 -12.13
N LEU A 66 -8.91 23.06 -12.82
CA LEU A 66 -7.74 23.72 -13.39
C LEU A 66 -8.12 24.60 -14.58
N GLU A 67 -8.94 24.10 -15.50
CA GLU A 67 -9.40 24.81 -16.71
C GLU A 67 -10.29 26.02 -16.35
N ASP A 68 -11.19 25.85 -15.38
CA ASP A 68 -12.08 26.92 -14.91
C ASP A 68 -11.37 27.93 -13.99
N GLY A 69 -10.11 27.65 -13.60
CA GLY A 69 -9.35 28.48 -12.66
C GLY A 69 -9.86 28.44 -11.22
N THR A 70 -10.76 27.51 -10.88
CA THR A 70 -11.39 27.35 -9.56
C THR A 70 -10.58 26.48 -8.60
N ALA A 71 -9.54 25.80 -9.10
CA ALA A 71 -8.66 24.98 -8.28
C ALA A 71 -8.06 25.78 -7.09
N PRO A 72 -8.01 25.20 -5.87
CA PRO A 72 -7.31 25.80 -4.74
C PRO A 72 -5.85 26.11 -5.07
N GLN A 73 -5.27 27.13 -4.43
CA GLN A 73 -3.90 27.57 -4.77
C GLN A 73 -2.87 26.44 -4.63
N ALA A 74 -2.96 25.61 -3.59
CA ALA A 74 -2.05 24.49 -3.38
C ALA A 74 -2.11 23.44 -4.51
N VAL A 75 -3.29 23.25 -5.14
CA VAL A 75 -3.45 22.37 -6.31
C VAL A 75 -2.74 22.96 -7.51
N LYS A 76 -2.90 24.26 -7.75
CA LYS A 76 -2.22 24.98 -8.84
C LYS A 76 -0.70 24.92 -8.69
N ASP A 77 -0.21 25.15 -7.47
CA ASP A 77 1.23 25.12 -7.16
C ASP A 77 1.83 23.73 -7.36
N GLU A 78 1.12 22.67 -6.98
CA GLU A 78 1.60 21.30 -7.22
C GLU A 78 1.52 20.91 -8.69
N PHE A 79 0.48 21.35 -9.42
CA PHE A 79 0.39 21.15 -10.86
C PHE A 79 1.55 21.83 -11.62
N GLU A 80 1.89 23.05 -11.24
CA GLU A 80 3.07 23.74 -11.79
C GLU A 80 4.38 23.01 -11.42
N THR A 81 4.47 22.45 -10.21
CA THR A 81 5.63 21.66 -9.79
C THR A 81 5.76 20.38 -10.61
N LEU A 82 4.65 19.67 -10.86
CA LEU A 82 4.61 18.47 -11.72
C LEU A 82 5.09 18.79 -13.15
N LYS A 83 4.63 19.90 -13.73
CA LYS A 83 5.08 20.38 -15.05
C LYS A 83 6.57 20.69 -15.11
N ASN A 84 7.15 21.17 -14.00
CA ASN A 84 8.55 21.58 -13.90
C ASN A 84 9.48 20.46 -13.37
N SER A 85 8.92 19.28 -13.08
CA SER A 85 9.68 18.11 -12.63
C SER A 85 10.75 17.72 -13.65
N THR A 86 11.92 17.29 -13.16
CA THR A 86 13.00 16.75 -14.02
C THR A 86 12.60 15.45 -14.71
N TYR A 87 11.51 14.82 -14.28
CA TYR A 87 10.98 13.56 -14.81
C TYR A 87 9.86 13.74 -15.84
N THR A 88 9.45 14.97 -16.14
CA THR A 88 8.38 15.28 -17.10
C THR A 88 8.80 15.98 -18.40
N PRO A 89 10.08 16.19 -18.77
CA PRO A 89 10.40 16.64 -20.12
C PRO A 89 9.80 15.70 -21.19
N THR A 90 9.11 16.22 -22.20
CA THR A 90 8.57 15.39 -23.30
C THR A 90 9.66 14.72 -24.13
N THR A 91 10.91 15.17 -23.98
CA THR A 91 12.12 14.57 -24.55
C THR A 91 12.84 13.62 -23.59
N TYR A 92 12.19 13.19 -22.50
CA TYR A 92 12.79 12.27 -21.52
C TYR A 92 13.25 10.98 -22.21
N VAL A 93 14.46 10.52 -21.87
CA VAL A 93 15.05 9.29 -22.41
C VAL A 93 15.21 8.30 -21.26
N ALA A 94 14.50 7.17 -21.35
CA ALA A 94 14.59 6.10 -20.38
C ALA A 94 15.98 5.42 -20.41
N SER A 95 16.28 4.73 -19.32
CA SER A 95 17.53 4.01 -19.07
C SER A 95 17.29 2.52 -18.78
N PRO A 96 16.52 1.79 -19.61
CA PRO A 96 16.18 0.40 -19.35
C PRO A 96 17.42 -0.48 -19.26
N THR A 97 17.40 -1.43 -18.33
CA THR A 97 18.44 -2.45 -18.16
C THR A 97 17.85 -3.83 -18.42
N GLU A 98 18.70 -4.77 -18.88
CA GLU A 98 18.25 -6.15 -19.10
C GLU A 98 17.82 -6.83 -17.80
N TRP A 99 18.48 -6.48 -16.69
CA TRP A 99 18.16 -6.94 -15.35
C TRP A 99 18.12 -5.75 -14.39
N ILE A 100 17.09 -5.71 -13.55
CA ILE A 100 17.04 -4.80 -12.40
C ILE A 100 17.76 -5.49 -11.23
N VAL A 101 18.75 -4.81 -10.66
CA VAL A 101 19.57 -5.31 -9.56
C VAL A 101 19.44 -4.36 -8.36
N ARG A 102 19.01 -4.89 -7.22
CA ARG A 102 18.89 -4.17 -5.93
C ARG A 102 19.48 -5.00 -4.80
N GLY A 103 20.56 -4.49 -4.20
CA GLY A 103 21.50 -5.27 -3.40
C GLY A 103 22.28 -6.26 -4.27
N ASP A 104 23.61 -6.30 -4.20
CA ASP A 104 24.41 -7.42 -4.73
C ASP A 104 25.86 -7.41 -4.18
N PRO A 105 26.07 -7.63 -2.87
CA PRO A 105 27.42 -7.59 -2.31
C PRO A 105 28.32 -8.75 -2.78
N THR A 106 27.77 -9.82 -3.37
CA THR A 106 28.50 -11.05 -3.74
C THR A 106 28.43 -11.43 -5.22
N GLY A 107 27.61 -10.74 -6.03
CA GLY A 107 27.51 -10.91 -7.48
C GLY A 107 26.56 -12.02 -7.91
N THR A 108 25.56 -11.70 -8.74
CA THR A 108 24.72 -12.67 -9.48
C THR A 108 25.23 -12.96 -10.90
N GLY A 109 26.40 -12.41 -11.27
CA GLY A 109 26.91 -12.42 -12.65
C GLY A 109 26.41 -11.27 -13.53
N VAL A 110 25.52 -10.43 -12.99
CA VAL A 110 25.16 -9.12 -13.55
C VAL A 110 25.78 -8.06 -12.64
N ASP A 111 26.76 -7.30 -13.14
CA ASP A 111 27.48 -6.33 -12.33
C ASP A 111 26.59 -5.16 -11.87
N LYS A 112 26.66 -4.88 -10.55
CA LYS A 112 26.25 -3.66 -9.81
C LYS A 112 24.75 -3.37 -9.68
N GLU A 113 24.42 -2.82 -8.51
CA GLU A 113 23.13 -2.22 -8.19
C GLU A 113 22.75 -1.14 -9.22
N ASN A 114 21.58 -1.30 -9.86
CA ASN A 114 21.12 -0.44 -10.95
C ASN A 114 19.63 -0.09 -10.89
N TYR A 115 18.91 -0.55 -9.85
CA TYR A 115 17.49 -0.23 -9.66
C TYR A 115 17.14 1.27 -9.67
N PRO A 116 18.05 2.24 -9.38
CA PRO A 116 17.74 3.65 -9.54
C PRO A 116 17.34 4.06 -10.97
N ASN A 117 17.69 3.27 -11.99
CA ASN A 117 17.22 3.49 -13.36
C ASN A 117 15.70 3.22 -13.43
N ALA A 118 15.26 2.06 -12.96
CA ALA A 118 13.85 1.68 -12.94
C ALA A 118 13.00 2.61 -12.06
N MET A 119 13.51 3.05 -10.90
CA MET A 119 12.75 3.94 -10.01
C MET A 119 12.46 5.31 -10.65
N ARG A 120 13.46 5.89 -11.32
CA ARG A 120 13.35 7.20 -11.96
C ARG A 120 12.46 7.13 -13.19
N ASP A 121 12.64 6.10 -14.01
CA ASP A 121 11.88 5.92 -15.24
C ASP A 121 10.41 5.55 -14.95
N ALA A 122 10.13 4.72 -13.95
CA ALA A 122 8.74 4.45 -13.53
C ALA A 122 8.05 5.74 -13.06
N SER A 123 8.75 6.55 -12.27
CA SER A 123 8.25 7.85 -11.81
C SER A 123 8.02 8.83 -12.97
N ALA A 124 8.93 8.86 -13.95
CA ALA A 124 8.77 9.67 -15.17
C ALA A 124 7.55 9.25 -15.97
N ALA A 125 7.37 7.95 -16.21
CA ALA A 125 6.20 7.41 -16.90
C ALA A 125 4.89 7.80 -16.20
N TYR A 126 4.83 7.65 -14.87
CA TYR A 126 3.65 7.98 -14.06
C TYR A 126 3.33 9.49 -14.10
N GLN A 127 4.33 10.34 -13.89
CA GLN A 127 4.14 11.79 -13.88
C GLN A 127 3.74 12.34 -15.26
N MET A 128 4.33 11.82 -16.33
CA MET A 128 3.92 12.16 -17.70
C MET A 128 2.50 11.65 -18.01
N ALA A 129 2.10 10.49 -17.49
CA ALA A 129 0.73 10.00 -17.63
C ALA A 129 -0.28 10.91 -16.93
N LEU A 130 0.02 11.36 -15.70
CA LEU A 130 -0.79 12.37 -14.99
C LEU A 130 -0.92 13.66 -15.80
N LEU A 131 0.20 14.21 -16.30
CA LEU A 131 0.19 15.43 -17.10
C LEU A 131 -0.63 15.27 -18.38
N TRP A 132 -0.49 14.16 -19.10
CA TRP A 132 -1.33 13.89 -20.26
C TRP A 132 -2.81 13.89 -19.89
N LYS A 133 -3.20 13.15 -18.85
CA LYS A 133 -4.60 13.01 -18.47
C LYS A 133 -5.24 14.34 -18.04
N LEU A 134 -4.46 15.20 -17.37
CA LEU A 134 -4.90 16.52 -16.92
C LEU A 134 -4.87 17.60 -18.02
N THR A 135 -3.95 17.52 -18.98
CA THR A 135 -3.77 18.57 -20.02
C THR A 135 -4.34 18.21 -21.38
N GLY A 136 -4.49 16.92 -21.68
CA GLY A 136 -4.73 16.42 -23.04
C GLY A 136 -3.51 16.51 -23.97
N ASN A 137 -2.35 16.97 -23.50
CA ASN A 137 -1.16 17.09 -24.34
C ASN A 137 -0.57 15.70 -24.66
N VAL A 138 -0.68 15.32 -25.94
CA VAL A 138 -0.24 14.02 -26.46
C VAL A 138 1.26 13.78 -26.40
N ASP A 139 2.08 14.83 -26.28
CA ASP A 139 3.53 14.67 -26.16
C ASP A 139 3.91 13.98 -24.85
N TYR A 140 3.21 14.31 -23.75
CA TYR A 140 3.38 13.59 -22.48
C TYR A 140 2.91 12.13 -22.58
N ALA A 141 1.82 11.87 -23.29
CA ALA A 141 1.32 10.51 -23.51
C ALA A 141 2.36 9.66 -24.26
N ASN A 142 2.88 10.20 -25.36
CA ASN A 142 3.88 9.56 -26.20
C ASN A 142 5.17 9.28 -25.41
N ALA A 143 5.63 10.24 -24.61
CA ALA A 143 6.81 10.07 -23.77
C ALA A 143 6.58 9.01 -22.67
N SER A 144 5.40 9.01 -22.02
CA SER A 144 5.04 8.00 -21.01
C SER A 144 5.04 6.58 -21.59
N ILE A 145 4.32 6.34 -22.69
CA ILE A 145 4.28 5.00 -23.31
C ILE A 145 5.63 4.59 -23.88
N LYS A 146 6.45 5.55 -24.35
CA LYS A 146 7.80 5.25 -24.81
C LYS A 146 8.66 4.70 -23.67
N VAL A 147 8.66 5.36 -22.51
CA VAL A 147 9.40 4.86 -21.33
C VAL A 147 8.94 3.45 -20.96
N MET A 148 7.62 3.22 -20.91
CA MET A 148 7.04 1.92 -20.58
C MET A 148 7.42 0.83 -21.58
N ASN A 149 7.29 1.10 -22.88
CA ASN A 149 7.64 0.14 -23.94
C ASN A 149 9.17 -0.13 -23.98
N ASP A 150 10.01 0.89 -23.83
CA ASP A 150 11.48 0.75 -23.79
C ASP A 150 11.92 -0.22 -22.67
N TRP A 151 11.23 -0.21 -21.51
CA TRP A 151 11.48 -1.15 -20.41
C TRP A 151 10.94 -2.56 -20.71
N ALA A 152 9.71 -2.67 -21.23
CA ALA A 152 9.11 -3.96 -21.59
C ALA A 152 9.91 -4.70 -22.68
N ASP A 153 10.48 -3.97 -23.65
CA ASP A 153 11.28 -4.54 -24.74
C ASP A 153 12.65 -5.08 -24.28
N LYS A 154 13.21 -4.54 -23.19
CA LYS A 154 14.59 -4.81 -22.78
C LYS A 154 14.72 -5.60 -21.49
N CYS A 155 13.89 -5.33 -20.48
CA CYS A 155 14.06 -5.86 -19.14
C CYS A 155 13.46 -7.26 -19.02
N LYS A 156 14.29 -8.23 -18.64
CA LYS A 156 13.94 -9.65 -18.53
C LYS A 156 13.58 -10.09 -17.13
N GLY A 157 13.91 -9.30 -16.11
CA GLY A 157 13.65 -9.67 -14.73
C GLY A 157 14.37 -8.83 -13.68
N ILE A 158 14.12 -9.20 -12.43
CA ILE A 158 14.76 -8.64 -11.24
C ILE A 158 15.61 -9.74 -10.59
N THR A 159 16.89 -9.45 -10.38
CA THR A 159 17.87 -10.42 -9.86
C THR A 159 18.74 -9.82 -8.76
N SER A 160 19.05 -10.63 -7.75
CA SER A 160 19.98 -10.35 -6.66
C SER A 160 20.20 -11.62 -5.83
N ASN A 161 21.33 -11.71 -5.13
CA ASN A 161 21.54 -12.67 -4.02
C ASN A 161 20.95 -12.17 -2.69
N ASP A 162 20.53 -10.92 -2.64
CA ASP A 162 19.95 -10.24 -1.49
C ASP A 162 18.42 -10.16 -1.62
N ALA A 163 17.72 -10.11 -0.49
CA ALA A 163 16.26 -10.05 -0.48
C ALA A 163 15.73 -8.72 -1.05
N ASN A 164 16.51 -7.64 -1.05
CA ASN A 164 16.09 -6.30 -1.49
C ASN A 164 15.58 -6.25 -2.94
N GLN A 165 15.87 -7.25 -3.78
CA GLN A 165 15.19 -7.42 -5.07
C GLN A 165 13.66 -7.45 -4.97
N THR A 166 13.09 -7.94 -3.87
CA THR A 166 11.64 -7.91 -3.64
C THR A 166 11.15 -6.47 -3.45
N LEU A 167 11.90 -5.62 -2.76
CA LEU A 167 11.54 -4.20 -2.65
C LEU A 167 11.58 -3.51 -4.01
N ALA A 168 12.49 -3.91 -4.90
CA ALA A 168 12.47 -3.41 -6.27
C ALA A 168 11.19 -3.86 -7.01
N ALA A 169 10.78 -5.12 -6.83
CA ALA A 169 9.56 -5.65 -7.42
C ALA A 169 8.30 -4.92 -6.91
N GLY A 170 8.20 -4.67 -5.60
CA GLY A 170 7.06 -4.00 -5.00
C GLY A 170 6.97 -2.52 -5.39
N VAL A 171 8.04 -1.76 -5.19
CA VAL A 171 7.99 -0.29 -5.36
C VAL A 171 7.92 0.11 -6.84
N GLN A 172 8.81 -0.43 -7.68
CA GLN A 172 8.81 -0.08 -9.09
C GLN A 172 7.64 -0.72 -9.84
N GLY A 173 7.24 -1.94 -9.45
CA GLY A 173 6.11 -2.63 -10.05
C GLY A 173 4.79 -1.88 -9.87
N TYR A 174 4.49 -1.37 -8.66
CA TYR A 174 3.27 -0.58 -8.47
C TYR A 174 3.33 0.72 -9.29
N THR A 175 4.50 1.36 -9.39
CA THR A 175 4.63 2.67 -10.05
C THR A 175 4.43 2.55 -11.57
N PHE A 176 5.06 1.56 -12.21
CA PHE A 176 4.85 1.25 -13.62
C PHE A 176 3.39 0.84 -13.90
N ALA A 177 2.78 0.02 -13.03
CA ALA A 177 1.38 -0.38 -13.20
C ALA A 177 0.42 0.83 -13.17
N ASN A 178 0.63 1.77 -12.25
CA ASN A 178 -0.22 2.97 -12.18
C ASN A 178 -0.03 3.92 -13.36
N ALA A 179 1.19 4.01 -13.92
CA ALA A 179 1.41 4.75 -15.17
C ALA A 179 0.60 4.11 -16.32
N ALA A 180 0.69 2.79 -16.47
CA ALA A 180 -0.01 2.03 -17.50
C ALA A 180 -1.54 2.05 -17.34
N GLU A 181 -2.04 2.11 -16.10
CA GLU A 181 -3.47 2.24 -15.79
C GLU A 181 -4.04 3.54 -16.35
N ILE A 182 -3.37 4.66 -16.12
CA ILE A 182 -3.76 5.96 -16.68
C ILE A 182 -3.75 5.87 -18.21
N MET A 183 -2.68 5.31 -18.77
CA MET A 183 -2.48 5.23 -20.22
C MET A 183 -3.41 4.23 -20.94
N GLN A 184 -4.19 3.38 -20.24
CA GLN A 184 -5.14 2.46 -20.89
C GLN A 184 -6.09 3.20 -21.84
N THR A 185 -6.48 4.42 -21.50
CA THR A 185 -7.41 5.24 -22.29
C THR A 185 -6.73 6.07 -23.39
N TYR A 186 -5.43 5.89 -23.65
CA TYR A 186 -4.72 6.57 -24.74
C TYR A 186 -4.82 5.75 -26.02
N ASN A 187 -5.43 6.34 -27.05
CA ASN A 187 -5.73 5.64 -28.30
C ASN A 187 -4.49 5.28 -29.15
N ASN A 188 -3.38 6.00 -28.98
CA ASN A 188 -2.16 5.73 -29.78
C ASN A 188 -1.21 4.71 -29.11
N TRP A 189 -1.56 4.17 -27.95
CA TRP A 189 -0.84 3.01 -27.41
C TRP A 189 -1.43 1.75 -28.03
N THR A 190 -0.65 1.09 -28.88
CA THR A 190 -1.17 -0.04 -29.69
C THR A 190 -1.57 -1.21 -28.80
N ASP A 191 -2.56 -2.00 -29.22
CA ASP A 191 -3.01 -3.18 -28.46
C ASP A 191 -1.88 -4.21 -28.27
N LYS A 192 -0.96 -4.29 -29.24
CA LYS A 192 0.23 -5.13 -29.12
C LYS A 192 1.15 -4.63 -28.01
N ASP A 193 1.51 -3.35 -28.02
CA ASP A 193 2.41 -2.79 -27.00
C ASP A 193 1.77 -2.83 -25.60
N LYS A 194 0.45 -2.61 -25.50
CA LYS A 194 -0.32 -2.82 -24.26
C LYS A 194 -0.20 -4.26 -23.77
N SER A 195 -0.38 -5.23 -24.66
CA SER A 195 -0.32 -6.65 -24.32
C SER A 195 1.09 -7.06 -23.88
N ASP A 196 2.11 -6.62 -24.61
CA ASP A 196 3.51 -6.91 -24.29
C ASP A 196 3.91 -6.28 -22.96
N PHE A 197 3.49 -5.03 -22.70
CA PHE A 197 3.73 -4.38 -21.41
C PHE A 197 3.01 -5.09 -20.26
N LYS A 198 1.73 -5.45 -20.42
CA LYS A 198 0.97 -6.22 -19.42
C LYS A 198 1.65 -7.56 -19.11
N GLN A 199 2.13 -8.25 -20.15
CA GLN A 199 2.88 -9.51 -19.99
C GLN A 199 4.21 -9.29 -19.27
N TRP A 200 4.95 -8.24 -19.60
CA TRP A 200 6.17 -7.85 -18.90
C TRP A 200 5.93 -7.59 -17.40
N MET A 201 4.84 -6.88 -17.05
CA MET A 201 4.46 -6.65 -15.66
C MET A 201 4.20 -7.96 -14.90
N LEU A 202 3.56 -8.94 -15.54
CA LEU A 202 3.31 -10.25 -14.95
C LEU A 202 4.61 -11.04 -14.72
N ASP A 203 5.46 -11.09 -15.74
CA ASP A 203 6.66 -11.93 -15.75
C ASP A 203 7.77 -11.40 -14.84
N VAL A 204 7.97 -10.07 -14.82
CA VAL A 204 9.07 -9.42 -14.11
C VAL A 204 8.70 -9.05 -12.68
N PHE A 205 7.49 -8.50 -12.46
CA PHE A 205 7.10 -7.95 -11.16
C PHE A 205 6.11 -8.84 -10.41
N ALA A 206 4.96 -9.19 -11.03
CA ALA A 206 3.90 -9.91 -10.32
C ALA A 206 4.37 -11.27 -9.80
N LYS A 207 5.09 -12.04 -10.63
CA LYS A 207 5.68 -13.32 -10.23
C LYS A 207 6.61 -13.19 -9.02
N LYS A 208 7.42 -12.13 -8.97
CA LYS A 208 8.37 -11.88 -7.87
C LYS A 208 7.64 -11.48 -6.58
N ASN A 209 6.62 -10.63 -6.70
CA ASN A 209 5.79 -10.22 -5.58
C ASN A 209 5.02 -11.40 -4.98
N LEU A 210 4.40 -12.24 -5.82
CA LEU A 210 3.70 -13.44 -5.33
C LEU A 210 4.65 -14.42 -4.65
N ASP A 211 5.80 -14.71 -5.26
CA ASP A 211 6.80 -15.60 -4.67
C ASP A 211 7.24 -15.13 -3.27
N PHE A 212 7.42 -13.82 -3.09
CA PHE A 212 7.69 -13.24 -1.78
C PHE A 212 6.52 -13.40 -0.81
N LEU A 213 5.30 -13.02 -1.21
CA LEU A 213 4.12 -13.07 -0.33
C LEU A 213 3.78 -14.52 0.10
N GLU A 214 4.04 -15.51 -0.74
CA GLU A 214 3.81 -16.92 -0.42
C GLU A 214 4.95 -17.55 0.40
N LYS A 215 6.20 -17.22 0.10
CA LYS A 215 7.36 -17.97 0.63
C LYS A 215 8.22 -17.19 1.59
N HIS A 216 8.15 -15.85 1.58
CA HIS A 216 8.97 -14.95 2.38
C HIS A 216 10.46 -15.36 2.34
N GLY A 217 11.00 -15.63 1.14
CA GLY A 217 12.40 -16.07 1.00
C GLY A 217 12.78 -17.36 1.75
N GLY A 218 11.80 -18.24 2.03
CA GLY A 218 11.98 -19.44 2.84
C GLY A 218 11.95 -19.19 4.35
N GLN A 219 11.53 -18.01 4.78
CA GLN A 219 11.40 -17.63 6.19
C GLN A 219 9.94 -17.65 6.66
N CYS A 220 9.74 -17.52 7.96
CA CYS A 220 8.41 -17.38 8.53
C CYS A 220 7.78 -16.02 8.16
N GLY A 221 6.45 -15.92 8.14
CA GLY A 221 5.76 -14.66 7.77
C GLY A 221 6.11 -13.46 8.66
N ASP A 222 6.60 -13.69 9.88
CA ASP A 222 7.02 -12.61 10.78
C ASP A 222 8.42 -12.05 10.46
N HIS A 223 9.15 -12.67 9.52
CA HIS A 223 10.55 -12.33 9.23
C HIS A 223 10.74 -10.91 8.72
N TYR A 224 9.95 -10.50 7.73
CA TYR A 224 10.13 -9.22 7.06
C TYR A 224 9.27 -8.15 7.70
N TRP A 225 9.79 -6.93 7.78
CA TRP A 225 9.03 -5.78 8.26
C TRP A 225 7.82 -5.48 7.37
N SER A 226 6.77 -4.86 7.93
CA SER A 226 5.50 -4.64 7.23
C SER A 226 5.63 -3.90 5.90
N ASN A 227 6.62 -3.01 5.76
CA ASN A 227 6.82 -2.29 4.50
C ASN A 227 7.05 -3.23 3.30
N TRP A 228 7.67 -4.40 3.51
CA TRP A 228 7.97 -5.36 2.44
C TRP A 228 6.69 -5.98 1.86
N ASP A 229 5.83 -6.49 2.73
CA ASP A 229 4.52 -7.01 2.33
C ASP A 229 3.68 -5.91 1.68
N LEU A 230 3.64 -4.72 2.28
CA LEU A 230 2.79 -3.63 1.79
C LEU A 230 3.18 -3.17 0.39
N VAL A 231 4.48 -3.07 0.06
CA VAL A 231 4.91 -2.71 -1.31
C VAL A 231 4.62 -3.84 -2.29
N SER A 232 4.78 -5.10 -1.88
CA SER A 232 4.47 -6.25 -2.73
C SER A 232 2.97 -6.40 -2.99
N LEU A 233 2.12 -6.19 -1.97
CA LEU A 233 0.66 -6.15 -2.11
C LEU A 233 0.22 -5.00 -3.01
N SER A 234 0.82 -3.81 -2.84
CA SER A 234 0.53 -2.64 -3.68
C SER A 234 0.83 -2.92 -5.15
N SER A 235 1.99 -3.51 -5.44
CA SER A 235 2.33 -3.89 -6.82
C SER A 235 1.44 -5.00 -7.35
N TYR A 236 1.17 -6.03 -6.57
CA TYR A 236 0.37 -7.16 -7.02
C TYR A 236 -1.08 -6.75 -7.30
N LEU A 237 -1.64 -5.86 -6.48
CA LEU A 237 -2.96 -5.25 -6.72
C LEU A 237 -2.97 -4.42 -8.00
N ALA A 238 -2.03 -3.48 -8.13
CA ALA A 238 -1.98 -2.59 -9.30
C ALA A 238 -1.81 -3.37 -10.62
N ILE A 239 -0.99 -4.43 -10.62
CA ILE A 239 -0.83 -5.31 -11.79
C ILE A 239 -2.09 -6.15 -12.00
N GLY A 240 -2.72 -6.66 -10.96
CA GLY A 240 -3.99 -7.40 -11.05
C GLY A 240 -5.11 -6.57 -11.66
N ILE A 241 -5.21 -5.29 -11.28
CA ILE A 241 -6.12 -4.32 -11.89
C ILE A 241 -5.76 -4.10 -13.36
N LEU A 242 -4.50 -3.75 -13.66
CA LEU A 242 -4.03 -3.50 -15.02
C LEU A 242 -4.25 -4.67 -15.98
N THR A 243 -4.08 -5.89 -15.48
CA THR A 243 -4.19 -7.12 -16.28
C THR A 243 -5.57 -7.76 -16.21
N GLU A 244 -6.53 -7.12 -15.54
CA GLU A 244 -7.91 -7.57 -15.40
C GLU A 244 -8.01 -9.00 -14.81
N LYS A 245 -7.21 -9.27 -13.76
CA LYS A 245 -7.06 -10.58 -13.13
C LYS A 245 -7.72 -10.63 -11.76
N ASP A 246 -8.93 -11.19 -11.69
CA ASP A 246 -9.72 -11.31 -10.46
C ASP A 246 -8.97 -12.05 -9.34
N ASP A 247 -8.26 -13.13 -9.70
CA ASP A 247 -7.52 -13.98 -8.77
C ASP A 247 -6.41 -13.20 -8.05
N MET A 248 -5.72 -12.32 -8.76
CA MET A 248 -4.71 -11.44 -8.18
C MET A 248 -5.32 -10.42 -7.20
N VAL A 249 -6.45 -9.82 -7.56
CA VAL A 249 -7.17 -8.89 -6.68
C VAL A 249 -7.68 -9.61 -5.43
N ASN A 250 -8.31 -10.79 -5.60
CA ASN A 250 -8.79 -11.63 -4.50
C ASN A 250 -7.65 -12.02 -3.56
N TYR A 251 -6.48 -12.39 -4.09
CA TYR A 251 -5.31 -12.69 -3.27
C TYR A 251 -4.92 -11.51 -2.36
N VAL A 252 -4.86 -10.29 -2.89
CA VAL A 252 -4.51 -9.11 -2.10
C VAL A 252 -5.55 -8.82 -1.03
N VAL A 253 -6.85 -8.89 -1.37
CA VAL A 253 -7.94 -8.71 -0.40
C VAL A 253 -7.82 -9.73 0.72
N ASN A 254 -7.69 -11.01 0.40
CA ASN A 254 -7.59 -12.08 1.38
C ASN A 254 -6.32 -11.95 2.23
N TYR A 255 -5.19 -11.57 1.64
CA TYR A 255 -3.94 -11.33 2.38
C TYR A 255 -4.07 -10.14 3.34
N PHE A 256 -4.72 -9.06 2.92
CA PHE A 256 -4.88 -7.88 3.79
C PHE A 256 -5.67 -8.18 5.06
N TYR A 257 -6.63 -9.12 5.02
CA TYR A 257 -7.46 -9.51 6.17
C TYR A 257 -7.05 -10.82 6.86
N ASN A 258 -6.26 -11.69 6.22
CA ASN A 258 -5.91 -13.01 6.77
C ASN A 258 -4.56 -13.54 6.26
N GLY A 259 -3.67 -12.65 5.83
CA GLY A 259 -2.34 -13.00 5.33
C GLY A 259 -1.38 -13.47 6.41
N VAL A 260 -0.36 -14.23 5.99
CA VAL A 260 0.63 -14.82 6.89
C VAL A 260 1.69 -13.84 7.37
N GLY A 261 1.97 -12.78 6.61
CA GLY A 261 3.05 -11.83 6.90
C GLY A 261 2.59 -10.52 7.55
N ASN A 262 3.54 -9.61 7.76
CA ASN A 262 3.31 -8.37 8.51
C ASN A 262 2.51 -7.30 7.75
N GLY A 263 2.15 -7.53 6.48
CA GLY A 263 1.23 -6.67 5.72
C GLY A 263 -0.26 -6.94 5.98
N TYR A 264 -0.59 -8.07 6.60
CA TYR A 264 -1.95 -8.35 7.11
C TYR A 264 -2.30 -7.36 8.23
N ILE A 265 -3.49 -6.75 8.17
CA ILE A 265 -3.92 -5.69 9.10
C ILE A 265 -3.82 -6.09 10.58
N GLY A 266 -4.07 -7.35 10.94
CA GLY A 266 -3.97 -7.83 12.32
C GLY A 266 -2.54 -8.04 12.83
N LYS A 267 -1.55 -8.07 11.93
CA LYS A 267 -0.12 -8.03 12.30
C LYS A 267 0.48 -6.63 12.14
N LEU A 268 -0.02 -5.86 11.19
CA LEU A 268 0.38 -4.47 10.95
C LEU A 268 0.13 -3.57 12.16
N ILE A 269 -1.01 -3.76 12.83
CA ILE A 269 -1.39 -2.99 14.03
C ILE A 269 -0.98 -3.75 15.29
N ARG A 270 -0.11 -3.15 16.12
CA ARG A 270 0.46 -3.79 17.32
C ARG A 270 -0.11 -3.28 18.64
N GLY A 271 -0.85 -2.18 18.61
CA GLY A 271 -1.52 -1.61 19.76
C GLY A 271 -2.50 -0.54 19.35
N THR A 272 -3.58 -0.36 20.12
CA THR A 272 -4.53 0.73 19.97
C THR A 272 -4.66 1.42 21.32
N PHE A 273 -4.62 2.75 21.31
CA PHE A 273 -4.58 3.60 22.49
C PHE A 273 -5.52 4.78 22.32
N THR A 274 -5.87 5.42 23.43
CA THR A 274 -6.42 6.79 23.38
C THR A 274 -5.29 7.78 23.13
N ASP A 275 -5.54 8.82 22.34
CA ASP A 275 -4.61 9.93 22.13
C ASP A 275 -4.12 10.52 23.48
N PRO A 276 -2.81 10.44 23.78
CA PRO A 276 -2.25 10.90 25.04
C PRO A 276 -2.30 12.43 25.21
N LEU A 277 -2.56 13.19 24.14
CA LEU A 277 -2.75 14.65 24.21
C LEU A 277 -4.22 15.05 24.41
N GLY A 278 -5.10 14.09 24.71
CA GLY A 278 -6.44 14.37 25.21
C GLY A 278 -7.47 14.76 24.15
N SER A 279 -7.31 14.37 22.88
CA SER A 279 -8.38 14.54 21.88
C SER A 279 -9.58 13.59 22.11
N GLY A 280 -9.39 12.50 22.87
CA GLY A 280 -10.39 11.45 23.07
C GLY A 280 -10.48 10.43 21.93
N GLU A 281 -9.72 10.64 20.85
CA GLU A 281 -9.70 9.76 19.67
C GLU A 281 -8.76 8.56 19.86
N GLY A 282 -9.01 7.49 19.09
CA GLY A 282 -8.14 6.32 19.05
C GLY A 282 -6.93 6.52 18.13
N ILE A 283 -5.77 6.03 18.54
CA ILE A 283 -4.53 5.98 17.74
C ILE A 283 -3.95 4.57 17.78
N ALA A 284 -3.26 4.15 16.73
CA ALA A 284 -2.77 2.77 16.60
C ALA A 284 -1.28 2.68 16.25
N GLN A 285 -0.52 1.94 17.06
CA GLN A 285 0.89 1.67 16.80
C GLN A 285 1.04 0.72 15.62
N ASN A 286 1.84 1.09 14.63
CA ASN A 286 2.23 0.19 13.54
C ASN A 286 3.40 -0.72 13.93
N GLN A 287 3.57 -1.81 13.19
CA GLN A 287 4.59 -2.83 13.39
C GLN A 287 6.03 -2.28 13.39
N GLU A 288 6.29 -1.18 12.68
CA GLU A 288 7.62 -0.57 12.54
C GLU A 288 7.93 0.52 13.56
N SER A 289 6.96 0.88 14.42
CA SER A 289 7.04 2.07 15.29
C SER A 289 8.23 2.05 16.26
N GLY A 290 8.70 0.86 16.64
CA GLY A 290 9.86 0.69 17.52
C GLY A 290 11.21 0.57 16.80
N ARG A 291 11.22 0.42 15.47
CA ARG A 291 12.43 0.20 14.66
C ARG A 291 13.15 1.51 14.37
N ASP A 292 12.52 2.37 13.57
CA ASP A 292 12.94 3.74 13.27
C ASP A 292 11.78 4.52 12.61
N GLN A 293 11.86 5.85 12.67
CA GLN A 293 10.76 6.69 12.20
C GLN A 293 10.65 6.78 10.67
N GLY A 294 11.74 6.57 9.93
CA GLY A 294 11.71 6.53 8.47
C GLY A 294 10.81 5.40 7.97
N HIS A 295 10.96 4.20 8.53
CA HIS A 295 10.15 3.03 8.16
C HIS A 295 8.74 3.04 8.76
N ALA A 296 8.56 3.59 9.96
CA ALA A 296 7.22 3.82 10.50
C ALA A 296 6.39 4.76 9.60
N MET A 297 6.99 5.85 9.11
CA MET A 297 6.36 6.74 8.12
C MET A 297 6.18 6.07 6.75
N MET A 298 7.16 5.25 6.31
CA MET A 298 7.04 4.47 5.07
C MET A 298 5.82 3.55 5.10
N THR A 299 5.63 2.83 6.21
CA THR A 299 4.51 1.90 6.38
C THR A 299 3.18 2.60 6.24
N VAL A 300 3.03 3.80 6.83
CA VAL A 300 1.83 4.62 6.65
C VAL A 300 1.64 5.03 5.19
N ALA A 301 2.70 5.55 4.54
CA ALA A 301 2.61 6.01 3.16
C ALA A 301 2.21 4.88 2.18
N VAL A 302 2.84 3.71 2.28
CA VAL A 302 2.55 2.58 1.40
C VAL A 302 1.17 1.98 1.71
N ALA A 303 0.80 1.84 2.99
CA ALA A 303 -0.55 1.39 3.35
C ALA A 303 -1.63 2.34 2.83
N ALA A 304 -1.40 3.65 2.89
CA ALA A 304 -2.33 4.63 2.33
C ALA A 304 -2.48 4.49 0.80
N ASN A 305 -1.39 4.26 0.06
CA ASN A 305 -1.44 4.00 -1.38
C ASN A 305 -2.18 2.68 -1.70
N LEU A 306 -1.92 1.61 -0.95
CA LEU A 306 -2.65 0.34 -1.09
C LEU A 306 -4.15 0.53 -0.87
N CYS A 307 -4.54 1.21 0.21
CA CYS A 307 -5.93 1.49 0.54
C CYS A 307 -6.59 2.39 -0.52
N GLN A 308 -5.87 3.39 -1.04
CA GLN A 308 -6.38 4.24 -2.11
C GLN A 308 -6.67 3.45 -3.38
N MET A 309 -5.73 2.61 -3.83
CA MET A 309 -5.94 1.79 -5.02
C MET A 309 -7.13 0.84 -4.84
N ALA A 310 -7.22 0.18 -3.68
CA ALA A 310 -8.33 -0.72 -3.37
C ALA A 310 -9.68 0.04 -3.30
N TYR A 311 -9.69 1.23 -2.70
CA TYR A 311 -10.89 2.07 -2.58
C TYR A 311 -11.36 2.62 -3.93
N THR A 312 -10.47 3.13 -4.78
CA THR A 312 -10.82 3.55 -6.14
C THR A 312 -11.42 2.38 -6.92
N PHE A 313 -10.86 1.18 -6.78
CA PHE A 313 -11.39 -0.02 -7.42
C PHE A 313 -12.75 -0.45 -6.86
N TYR A 314 -12.95 -0.31 -5.54
CA TYR A 314 -14.23 -0.52 -4.85
C TYR A 314 -15.35 0.36 -5.40
N LEU A 315 -15.08 1.61 -5.79
CA LEU A 315 -16.11 2.49 -6.37
C LEU A 315 -16.77 1.92 -7.63
N GLY A 316 -16.05 1.10 -8.40
CA GLY A 316 -16.60 0.35 -9.54
C GLY A 316 -17.14 -1.04 -9.18
N ASN A 317 -16.85 -1.52 -7.96
CA ASN A 317 -17.11 -2.89 -7.51
C ASN A 317 -17.75 -2.94 -6.10
N PRO A 318 -18.87 -2.22 -5.86
CA PRO A 318 -19.44 -2.08 -4.52
C PRO A 318 -19.98 -3.38 -3.91
N SER A 319 -20.15 -4.44 -4.72
CA SER A 319 -20.55 -5.76 -4.25
C SER A 319 -19.48 -6.50 -3.44
N VAL A 320 -18.23 -6.02 -3.45
CA VAL A 320 -17.12 -6.57 -2.67
C VAL A 320 -16.65 -5.51 -1.66
N PRO A 321 -17.38 -5.31 -0.54
CA PRO A 321 -17.06 -4.27 0.44
C PRO A 321 -15.70 -4.44 1.10
N GLN A 322 -15.12 -5.64 1.06
CA GLN A 322 -13.77 -5.92 1.56
C GLN A 322 -12.69 -5.10 0.83
N LEU A 323 -12.94 -4.61 -0.38
CA LEU A 323 -12.02 -3.71 -1.09
C LEU A 323 -11.85 -2.34 -0.39
N ASP A 324 -12.78 -1.93 0.48
CA ASP A 324 -12.62 -0.72 1.29
C ASP A 324 -11.68 -0.98 2.48
N PHE A 325 -10.37 -1.04 2.20
CA PHE A 325 -9.35 -1.25 3.23
C PHE A 325 -9.26 -0.11 4.24
N PHE A 326 -9.74 1.10 3.91
CA PHE A 326 -9.82 2.19 4.88
C PHE A 326 -10.84 1.90 5.99
N ALA A 327 -11.91 1.15 5.71
CA ALA A 327 -12.88 0.77 6.72
C ALA A 327 -12.42 -0.36 7.66
N ALA A 328 -11.32 -1.06 7.32
CA ALA A 328 -10.88 -2.25 8.04
C ALA A 328 -10.55 -1.98 9.52
N ASN A 329 -10.93 -2.95 10.37
CA ASN A 329 -10.68 -2.95 11.82
C ASN A 329 -11.02 -1.62 12.50
N ASP A 330 -12.21 -1.09 12.22
CA ASP A 330 -12.68 0.19 12.76
C ASP A 330 -11.71 1.34 12.44
N ASN A 331 -11.46 1.57 11.14
CA ASN A 331 -10.58 2.61 10.62
C ASN A 331 -9.14 2.51 11.16
N ALA A 332 -8.62 1.31 11.34
CA ALA A 332 -7.29 1.08 11.93
C ALA A 332 -6.18 1.80 11.15
N ILE A 333 -6.34 1.94 9.82
CA ILE A 333 -5.40 2.69 8.97
C ILE A 333 -5.37 4.19 9.32
N MET A 334 -6.51 4.82 9.63
CA MET A 334 -6.52 6.21 10.14
C MET A 334 -5.84 6.28 11.49
N LYS A 335 -6.22 5.41 12.43
CA LYS A 335 -5.63 5.40 13.77
C LYS A 335 -4.11 5.22 13.70
N MET A 336 -3.63 4.41 12.76
CA MET A 336 -2.22 4.22 12.45
C MET A 336 -1.54 5.50 11.93
N GLY A 337 -2.21 6.20 11.02
CA GLY A 337 -1.80 7.52 10.56
C GLY A 337 -1.70 8.53 11.70
N GLU A 338 -2.73 8.65 12.53
CA GLU A 338 -2.76 9.57 13.68
C GLU A 338 -1.61 9.31 14.66
N TYR A 339 -1.37 8.04 15.04
CA TYR A 339 -0.26 7.66 15.92
C TYR A 339 1.09 8.10 15.36
N THR A 340 1.33 7.80 14.08
CA THR A 340 2.61 8.06 13.42
C THR A 340 2.81 9.56 13.19
N ALA A 341 1.76 10.29 12.82
CA ALA A 341 1.79 11.74 12.66
C ALA A 341 2.02 12.45 13.98
N LEU A 342 1.30 12.07 15.05
CA LEU A 342 1.46 12.64 16.39
C LEU A 342 2.93 12.59 16.82
N PHE A 343 3.58 11.42 16.66
CA PHE A 343 4.99 11.34 16.98
C PHE A 343 5.87 12.13 16.01
N ASN A 344 5.59 12.20 14.71
CA ASN A 344 6.49 12.87 13.77
C ASN A 344 6.28 14.37 13.60
N LEU A 345 5.22 14.98 14.13
CA LEU A 345 4.91 16.39 13.91
C LEU A 345 5.60 17.35 14.87
N ARG A 346 5.91 18.54 14.34
CA ARG A 346 6.25 19.74 15.11
C ARG A 346 5.15 20.80 15.02
N ASP A 347 5.08 21.66 16.04
CA ASP A 347 4.10 22.76 16.13
C ASP A 347 4.43 23.99 15.27
N GLY A 348 5.58 24.01 14.58
CA GLY A 348 5.92 25.05 13.61
C GLY A 348 5.01 25.01 12.38
N ALA A 349 4.93 26.10 11.62
CA ALA A 349 4.10 26.18 10.41
C ALA A 349 4.86 25.86 9.11
N ASP A 350 6.16 25.57 9.17
CA ASP A 350 6.98 25.33 7.98
C ASP A 350 6.66 24.00 7.30
N GLN A 351 6.71 23.98 5.96
CA GLN A 351 6.37 22.80 5.16
C GLN A 351 7.31 21.61 5.37
N ALA A 352 8.57 21.87 5.72
CA ALA A 352 9.60 20.85 5.89
C ALA A 352 9.57 20.17 7.27
N ASN A 353 8.67 20.58 8.17
CA ASN A 353 8.56 20.05 9.53
C ASN A 353 9.86 20.17 10.35
N THR A 354 10.57 21.30 10.18
CA THR A 354 11.88 21.57 10.78
C THR A 354 11.84 22.60 11.91
N THR A 355 10.77 23.39 11.99
CA THR A 355 10.62 24.46 13.00
C THR A 355 9.65 24.06 14.10
N GLY A 356 9.76 24.73 15.25
CA GLY A 356 8.91 24.44 16.41
C GLY A 356 9.37 23.24 17.24
N ALA A 357 8.60 22.95 18.29
CA ALA A 357 8.80 21.82 19.19
C ALA A 357 8.05 20.59 18.68
N TRP A 358 8.55 19.39 19.03
CA TRP A 358 7.79 18.15 18.83
C TRP A 358 6.45 18.22 19.57
N LEU A 359 5.37 17.76 18.94
CA LEU A 359 4.04 17.75 19.58
C LEU A 359 4.00 16.88 20.85
N ILE A 360 4.84 15.84 20.91
CA ILE A 360 4.90 14.88 22.01
C ILE A 360 6.33 14.38 22.21
N THR A 361 6.68 13.96 23.43
CA THR A 361 7.96 13.31 23.71
C THR A 361 7.83 11.78 23.58
N LYS A 362 8.96 11.09 23.41
CA LYS A 362 9.01 9.62 23.39
C LYS A 362 8.38 8.99 24.63
N ASP A 363 8.66 9.54 25.82
CA ASP A 363 8.17 9.00 27.10
C ASP A 363 6.64 9.10 27.25
N MET A 364 5.99 9.98 26.48
CA MET A 364 4.54 10.14 26.49
C MET A 364 3.83 9.30 25.42
N MET A 365 4.56 8.72 24.47
CA MET A 365 3.95 7.88 23.44
C MET A 365 3.59 6.51 24.02
N PRO A 366 2.30 6.12 23.99
CA PRO A 366 1.91 4.79 24.43
C PRO A 366 2.45 3.73 23.47
N PHE A 367 2.93 2.61 23.99
CA PHE A 367 3.54 1.56 23.19
C PHE A 367 3.30 0.19 23.82
N ASN A 368 2.80 -0.76 23.04
CA ASN A 368 2.76 -2.16 23.40
C ASN A 368 4.09 -2.80 22.99
N GLU A 369 4.70 -3.55 23.91
CA GLU A 369 5.92 -4.30 23.61
C GLU A 369 5.74 -5.10 22.32
N TYR A 370 6.70 -4.95 21.41
CA TYR A 370 6.71 -5.67 20.16
C TYR A 370 7.98 -6.50 20.04
N LYS A 371 7.79 -7.82 19.97
CA LYS A 371 8.84 -8.81 19.80
C LYS A 371 8.99 -9.17 18.32
N TYR A 372 9.91 -8.50 17.64
CA TYR A 372 10.23 -8.77 16.25
C TYR A 372 11.21 -9.94 16.14
N CYS A 373 10.84 -10.99 15.41
CA CYS A 373 11.69 -12.17 15.15
C CYS A 373 12.30 -12.85 16.39
N VAL A 374 11.68 -12.73 17.57
CA VAL A 374 12.15 -13.37 18.81
C VAL A 374 11.46 -14.73 19.01
N ASP A 375 10.13 -14.72 19.08
CA ASP A 375 9.30 -15.89 19.39
C ASP A 375 8.62 -16.47 18.13
N CYS A 376 9.33 -16.49 17.00
CA CYS A 376 8.79 -16.93 15.71
C CYS A 376 9.41 -18.25 15.20
N SER A 377 8.91 -18.79 14.08
CA SER A 377 9.42 -20.03 13.45
C SER A 377 10.55 -19.81 12.44
N CYS A 378 11.08 -18.59 12.34
CA CYS A 378 12.11 -18.24 11.35
C CYS A 378 13.41 -19.02 11.57
N SER A 379 14.07 -19.37 10.47
CA SER A 379 15.29 -20.21 10.48
C SER A 379 16.52 -19.46 10.98
N ASN A 380 16.59 -18.15 10.74
CA ASN A 380 17.58 -17.24 11.31
C ASN A 380 16.88 -16.15 12.12
N LYS A 381 17.29 -15.97 13.37
CA LYS A 381 16.75 -14.97 14.32
C LYS A 381 17.80 -13.98 14.81
N SER A 382 18.97 -13.90 14.16
CA SER A 382 20.08 -13.04 14.59
C SER A 382 19.79 -11.54 14.55
N HIS A 383 18.71 -11.15 13.87
CA HIS A 383 18.21 -9.77 13.74
C HIS A 383 16.95 -9.52 14.58
N GLY A 384 16.55 -10.47 15.44
CA GLY A 384 15.41 -10.30 16.33
C GLY A 384 15.65 -9.17 17.33
N ALA A 385 14.58 -8.44 17.65
CA ALA A 385 14.60 -7.30 18.55
C ALA A 385 13.33 -7.25 19.41
N ILE A 386 13.47 -6.83 20.66
CA ILE A 386 12.35 -6.50 21.53
C ILE A 386 12.28 -4.98 21.63
N HIS A 387 11.19 -4.41 21.13
CA HIS A 387 10.92 -2.98 21.23
C HIS A 387 9.96 -2.76 22.40
N THR A 388 10.33 -1.89 23.33
CA THR A 388 9.52 -1.54 24.51
C THR A 388 9.04 -0.09 24.49
N SER A 389 9.42 0.68 23.47
CA SER A 389 9.00 2.05 23.23
C SER A 389 9.10 2.38 21.74
N VAL A 390 8.48 3.50 21.34
CA VAL A 390 8.69 4.09 20.01
C VAL A 390 10.18 4.38 19.78
N ALA A 391 10.62 4.31 18.52
CA ALA A 391 12.02 4.55 18.17
C ALA A 391 12.49 5.97 18.57
N ASP A 392 13.80 6.15 18.71
CA ASP A 392 14.40 7.42 19.10
C ASP A 392 14.18 8.53 18.06
N ASP A 393 14.52 9.77 18.43
CA ASP A 393 14.36 10.96 17.58
C ASP A 393 15.25 10.95 16.30
N ALA A 394 16.13 9.97 16.15
CA ALA A 394 16.94 9.81 14.94
C ALA A 394 16.04 9.54 13.71
N GLY A 395 16.08 10.44 12.73
CA GLY A 395 15.25 10.35 11.52
C GLY A 395 13.78 10.73 11.72
N ARG A 396 13.39 11.20 12.91
CA ARG A 396 12.04 11.67 13.22
C ARG A 396 11.71 12.95 12.44
N GLY A 397 10.44 13.07 12.01
CA GLY A 397 9.89 14.28 11.40
C GLY A 397 10.16 14.47 9.92
N GLY A 398 10.88 13.55 9.26
CA GLY A 398 11.01 13.51 7.80
C GLY A 398 9.71 13.06 7.13
N LEU A 399 8.69 13.93 7.12
CA LEU A 399 7.38 13.62 6.55
C LEU A 399 7.50 13.23 5.07
N ARG A 400 6.77 12.19 4.69
CA ARG A 400 6.72 11.64 3.33
C ARG A 400 5.33 11.82 2.71
N PRO A 401 5.22 11.89 1.37
CA PRO A 401 3.92 11.96 0.70
C PRO A 401 2.98 10.81 1.09
N GLY A 402 1.69 11.08 1.15
CA GLY A 402 0.64 10.11 1.51
C GLY A 402 -0.33 10.58 2.59
N TRP A 403 -0.05 11.71 3.25
CA TRP A 403 -0.96 12.26 4.28
C TRP A 403 -2.23 12.84 3.67
N GLU A 404 -2.16 13.38 2.44
CA GLU A 404 -3.35 13.84 1.74
C GLU A 404 -4.32 12.70 1.47
N ILE A 405 -3.82 11.48 1.21
CA ILE A 405 -4.65 10.28 1.01
C ILE A 405 -5.51 10.01 2.24
N LEU A 406 -4.87 9.93 3.41
CA LEU A 406 -5.56 9.69 4.68
C LEU A 406 -6.54 10.80 4.98
N TYR A 407 -6.06 12.06 5.01
CA TYR A 407 -6.94 13.17 5.35
C TYR A 407 -8.14 13.28 4.40
N ASN A 408 -7.92 13.18 3.09
CA ASN A 408 -8.99 13.29 2.11
C ASN A 408 -10.02 12.16 2.26
N HIS A 409 -9.55 10.91 2.37
CA HIS A 409 -10.47 9.78 2.50
C HIS A 409 -11.35 9.93 3.74
N TYR A 410 -10.77 10.13 4.92
CA TYR A 410 -11.57 10.12 6.15
C TYR A 410 -12.39 11.41 6.35
N ALA A 411 -11.84 12.58 6.03
CA ALA A 411 -12.52 13.86 6.26
C ALA A 411 -13.47 14.25 5.12
N LYS A 412 -13.16 13.94 3.86
CA LYS A 412 -13.92 14.43 2.70
C LYS A 412 -14.74 13.34 2.01
N VAL A 413 -14.24 12.10 1.95
CA VAL A 413 -14.95 10.99 1.30
C VAL A 413 -15.89 10.30 2.28
N LYS A 414 -15.37 9.84 3.42
CA LYS A 414 -16.14 9.23 4.50
C LYS A 414 -16.90 10.26 5.36
N ASN A 415 -16.53 11.54 5.23
CA ASN A 415 -17.18 12.67 5.90
C ASN A 415 -17.25 12.50 7.43
N LEU A 416 -16.14 12.04 8.03
CA LEU A 416 -16.00 12.02 9.48
C LEU A 416 -15.82 13.45 10.00
N ASN A 417 -16.25 13.70 11.24
CA ASN A 417 -16.10 15.01 11.90
C ASN A 417 -14.82 15.11 12.75
N SER A 418 -14.19 13.98 13.07
CA SER A 418 -13.02 13.89 13.94
C SER A 418 -12.21 12.61 13.64
N GLY A 419 -11.11 12.38 14.37
CA GLY A 419 -10.25 11.20 14.21
C GLY A 419 -9.13 11.32 13.17
N TYR A 420 -8.90 12.51 12.61
CA TYR A 420 -7.86 12.79 11.59
C TYR A 420 -7.04 14.05 11.91
N LYS A 421 -6.95 14.44 13.18
CA LYS A 421 -6.35 15.70 13.63
C LYS A 421 -4.90 15.82 13.18
N TYR A 422 -4.09 14.80 13.43
CA TYR A 422 -2.64 14.86 13.17
C TYR A 422 -2.34 14.60 11.69
N ALA A 423 -3.05 13.69 11.03
CA ALA A 423 -2.93 13.50 9.59
C ALA A 423 -3.34 14.76 8.82
N LYS A 424 -4.36 15.50 9.27
CA LYS A 424 -4.69 16.82 8.71
C LYS A 424 -3.54 17.80 8.89
N GLN A 425 -2.94 17.89 10.08
CA GLN A 425 -1.80 18.78 10.30
C GLN A 425 -0.60 18.41 9.42
N ALA A 426 -0.33 17.12 9.23
CA ALA A 426 0.71 16.65 8.32
C ALA A 426 0.38 17.01 6.86
N ALA A 427 -0.85 16.78 6.41
CA ALA A 427 -1.29 17.15 5.06
C ALA A 427 -1.23 18.66 4.82
N ASP A 428 -1.80 19.47 5.73
CA ASP A 428 -1.76 20.94 5.67
C ASP A 428 -0.32 21.46 5.57
N LYS A 429 0.58 20.92 6.41
CA LYS A 429 1.99 21.28 6.42
C LYS A 429 2.67 20.91 5.11
N MET A 430 2.36 19.74 4.55
CA MET A 430 3.04 19.28 3.35
C MET A 430 2.56 19.95 2.07
N ARG A 431 1.39 20.59 2.03
CA ARG A 431 0.84 21.21 0.80
C ARG A 431 1.72 22.35 0.24
N PRO A 432 2.04 22.35 -1.07
CA PRO A 432 1.82 21.26 -2.04
C PRO A 432 2.71 20.05 -1.73
N GLU A 433 2.14 18.85 -1.65
CA GLU A 433 2.85 17.63 -1.17
C GLU A 433 4.01 17.22 -2.10
N CYS A 434 3.79 17.29 -3.40
CA CYS A 434 4.63 16.81 -4.50
C CYS A 434 4.92 15.30 -4.45
N GLY A 435 5.51 14.80 -5.54
CA GLY A 435 6.23 13.52 -5.57
C GLY A 435 7.74 13.76 -5.75
N PRO A 436 8.52 12.74 -6.09
CA PRO A 436 9.89 12.93 -6.53
C PRO A 436 9.92 13.79 -7.80
N ASP A 437 10.45 15.01 -7.72
CA ASP A 437 10.47 15.99 -8.82
C ASP A 437 11.89 16.33 -9.31
N GLY A 438 12.90 15.74 -8.67
CA GLY A 438 14.32 16.05 -8.89
C GLY A 438 14.87 17.09 -7.92
N SER A 439 14.02 17.68 -7.07
CA SER A 439 14.46 18.48 -5.94
C SER A 439 15.02 17.61 -4.81
N SER A 440 15.67 18.24 -3.83
CA SER A 440 16.19 17.55 -2.65
C SER A 440 15.15 17.36 -1.54
N ARG A 441 13.88 17.75 -1.73
CA ARG A 441 12.85 17.76 -0.67
C ARG A 441 12.69 16.41 0.02
N TYR A 442 12.64 15.32 -0.75
CA TYR A 442 12.56 13.95 -0.24
C TYR A 442 13.86 13.16 -0.44
N GLY A 443 14.93 13.86 -0.87
CA GLY A 443 16.16 13.25 -1.35
C GLY A 443 16.05 12.69 -2.78
N THR A 444 17.16 12.15 -3.29
CA THR A 444 17.25 11.56 -4.63
C THR A 444 17.58 10.06 -4.60
N ASN A 445 17.54 9.46 -3.41
CA ASN A 445 17.72 8.03 -3.17
C ASN A 445 16.40 7.27 -3.34
N SER A 446 16.42 5.94 -3.19
CA SER A 446 15.24 5.08 -3.29
C SER A 446 14.06 5.55 -2.45
N GLY A 447 14.33 6.11 -1.27
CA GLY A 447 13.32 6.52 -0.32
C GLY A 447 12.34 7.58 -0.85
N ALA A 448 12.77 8.42 -1.79
CA ALA A 448 11.89 9.40 -2.42
C ALA A 448 10.88 8.75 -3.39
N PHE A 449 11.12 7.50 -3.80
CA PHE A 449 10.38 6.77 -4.82
C PHE A 449 9.57 5.60 -4.25
N ASP A 450 9.51 5.45 -2.91
CA ASP A 450 8.74 4.40 -2.23
C ASP A 450 7.21 4.62 -2.30
N GLN A 451 6.77 5.84 -2.63
CA GLN A 451 5.37 6.26 -2.75
C GLN A 451 5.17 7.13 -4.01
N LEU A 452 3.94 7.20 -4.54
CA LEU A 452 3.62 7.94 -5.78
C LEU A 452 3.70 9.47 -5.63
N GLY A 453 3.20 10.00 -4.51
CA GLY A 453 3.02 11.44 -4.29
C GLY A 453 1.89 12.05 -5.12
N TRP A 454 1.92 13.38 -5.27
CA TRP A 454 0.93 14.17 -6.05
C TRP A 454 -0.49 14.15 -5.46
N GLY A 455 -0.60 13.89 -4.15
CA GLY A 455 -1.88 13.81 -3.46
C GLY A 455 -2.61 15.15 -3.39
N THR A 456 -1.89 16.26 -3.20
CA THR A 456 -2.54 17.59 -3.12
C THR A 456 -3.29 17.92 -4.42
N LEU A 457 -2.74 17.56 -5.58
CA LEU A 457 -3.21 17.85 -6.92
C LEU A 457 -4.45 17.02 -7.21
N MET A 458 -4.36 15.73 -6.91
CA MET A 458 -5.39 14.78 -7.29
C MET A 458 -6.52 14.67 -6.26
N MET A 459 -6.28 14.99 -4.99
CA MET A 459 -7.22 14.70 -3.91
C MET A 459 -7.75 15.95 -3.21
N TYR A 460 -6.92 16.98 -2.98
CA TYR A 460 -7.26 18.10 -2.09
C TYR A 460 -8.59 18.79 -2.45
N ARG A 461 -9.34 19.12 -1.40
CA ARG A 461 -10.61 19.86 -1.43
C ARG A 461 -10.62 20.78 -0.21
N GLU A 462 -11.02 22.04 -0.41
CA GLU A 462 -11.24 22.98 0.70
C GLU A 462 -12.33 22.50 1.67
#